data_AF-W6JS75-F1
#
_entry.id   AF-W6JS75-F1
#
_cell.length_a   1.000
_cell.length_b   1.000
_cell.length_c   1.000
_cell.angle_alpha   90.00
_cell.angle_beta   90.00
_cell.angle_gamma   90.00
#
_symmetry.space_group_name_H-M   'P 1'
#
loop_
_entity.id
_entity.type
_entity.pdbx_description
1 polymer ?
#
loop_
_entity_poly.entity_id
_entity_poly.type
_entity_poly.pdbx_seq_one_letter_code
_entity_poly.pdbx_strand_id
1 'polypeptide(L)' 'MARTRTNIEIENDYVDVIVERFGVRTKTEAVDLALRHLAGDPMSREEALAMRGAHAIADLPSDEPPADVA' A
#
# COMPACT_ATOMS: atom_id res chain seq x y z
N MET A 1 -9.56 7.45 -12.74
CA MET A 1 -9.12 8.80 -12.32
C MET A 1 -8.34 9.44 -13.45
N ALA A 2 -8.40 10.77 -13.63
CA ALA A 2 -7.65 11.47 -14.67
C ALA A 2 -6.23 11.80 -14.21
N ARG A 3 -5.24 11.67 -15.10
CA ARG A 3 -3.85 12.03 -14.83
C ARG A 3 -3.67 13.54 -15.02
N THR A 4 -3.30 14.26 -13.96
CA THR A 4 -3.03 15.70 -14.02
C THR A 4 -1.53 15.96 -13.98
N ARG A 5 -1.03 16.83 -14.88
CA ARG A 5 0.37 17.27 -14.85
C ARG A 5 0.56 18.24 -13.67
N THR A 6 1.45 17.88 -12.75
CA THR A 6 1.76 18.64 -11.55
C THR A 6 3.27 18.83 -11.45
N ASN A 7 3.73 20.04 -11.15
CA ASN A 7 5.14 20.32 -10.88
C ASN A 7 5.37 20.18 -9.37
N ILE A 8 6.19 19.20 -8.98
CA ILE A 8 6.58 18.93 -7.59
C ILE A 8 8.09 18.74 -7.52
N GLU A 9 8.69 19.13 -6.40
CA GLU A 9 10.09 18.84 -6.11
C GLU A 9 10.21 17.48 -5.42
N ILE A 10 11.17 16.67 -5.84
CA ILE A 10 11.42 15.32 -5.32
C ILE A 10 12.92 15.06 -5.26
N GLU A 11 13.36 14.37 -4.21
CA GLU A 11 14.75 13.93 -4.11
C GLU A 11 15.02 12.79 -5.08
N ASN A 12 16.07 12.92 -5.89
CA ASN A 12 16.41 11.90 -6.89
C ASN A 12 16.80 10.57 -6.24
N ASP A 13 17.48 10.62 -5.09
CA ASP A 13 17.95 9.43 -4.38
C ASP A 13 16.80 8.47 -4.06
N TYR A 14 15.63 8.97 -3.66
CA TYR A 14 14.46 8.12 -3.42
C TYR A 14 13.87 7.54 -4.71
N VAL A 15 13.88 8.31 -5.80
CA VAL A 15 13.40 7.85 -7.10
C VAL A 15 14.30 6.75 -7.66
N ASP A 16 15.61 6.91 -7.52
CA ASP A 16 16.60 5.95 -8.00
C ASP A 16 16.49 4.62 -7.23
N VAL A 17 16.29 4.67 -5.90
CA VAL A 17 16.00 3.46 -5.10
C VAL A 17 14.76 2.73 -5.60
N ILE A 18 13.69 3.45 -5.99
CA ILE A 18 12.47 2.84 -6.51
C ILE A 18 12.69 2.25 -7.91
N VAL A 19 13.42 2.97 -8.77
CA VAL A 19 13.80 2.52 -10.12
C VAL A 19 14.58 1.21 -10.03
N GLU A 20 15.61 1.15 -9.20
CA GLU A 20 16.43 -0.04 -9.02
C GLU A 20 15.64 -1.19 -8.39
N ARG A 21 14.85 -0.91 -7.35
CA ARG A 21 14.11 -1.94 -6.62
C ARG A 21 12.97 -2.56 -7.41
N PHE A 22 12.27 -1.77 -8.22
CA PHE A 22 11.04 -2.20 -8.92
C PHE A 22 11.19 -2.26 -10.44
N GLY A 23 12.36 -1.93 -11.00
CA GLY A 23 12.65 -2.05 -12.43
C GLY A 23 11.86 -1.10 -13.34
N VAL A 24 11.38 0.02 -12.82
CA VAL A 24 10.67 1.04 -13.59
C VAL A 24 11.64 1.90 -14.40
N ARG A 25 11.19 2.47 -15.52
CA ARG A 25 12.09 3.13 -16.50
C ARG A 25 12.09 4.65 -16.40
N THR A 26 11.10 5.22 -15.72
CA THR A 26 10.95 6.67 -15.63
C THR A 26 10.62 7.14 -14.23
N LYS A 27 11.01 8.39 -13.91
CA LYS A 27 10.64 9.05 -12.64
C LYS A 27 9.13 9.10 -12.46
N THR A 28 8.38 9.29 -13.54
CA THR A 28 6.92 9.31 -13.52
C THR A 28 6.33 7.94 -13.13
N GLU A 29 6.90 6.84 -13.62
CA GLU A 29 6.50 5.48 -13.22
C GLU A 29 6.85 5.18 -11.77
N ALA A 30 8.03 5.60 -11.30
CA ALA A 30 8.43 5.47 -9.91
C ALA A 30 7.46 6.21 -8.96
N VAL A 31 7.08 7.44 -9.31
CA VAL A 31 6.11 8.23 -8.55
C VAL A 31 4.71 7.61 -8.61
N ASP A 32 4.26 7.15 -9.77
CA ASP A 32 2.97 6.46 -9.91
C ASP A 32 2.90 5.19 -9.04
N LEU A 33 3.98 4.40 -9.05
CA LEU A 33 4.09 3.18 -8.24
C LEU A 33 4.08 3.50 -6.73
N ALA A 34 4.83 4.50 -6.30
CA ALA A 34 4.86 4.93 -4.91
C ALA A 34 3.48 5.41 -4.44
N LEU A 35 2.78 6.19 -5.28
CA LEU A 35 1.43 6.68 -4.98
C LEU A 35 0.42 5.53 -4.88
N ARG A 36 0.46 4.55 -5.80
CA ARG A 36 -0.42 3.36 -5.72
C ARG A 36 -0.13 2.52 -4.48
N HIS A 37 1.14 2.39 -4.11
CA HIS A 37 1.52 1.63 -2.92
C HIS A 37 1.06 2.33 -1.64
N LEU A 38 1.23 3.66 -1.52
CA LEU A 38 0.84 4.42 -0.34
C LEU A 38 -0.67 4.68 -0.25
N ALA A 39 -1.32 4.96 -1.38
CA ALA A 39 -2.78 5.10 -1.41
C ALA A 39 -3.48 3.75 -1.14
N GLY A 40 -2.73 2.65 -1.26
CA GLY A 40 -3.25 1.31 -1.44
C GLY A 40 -3.96 1.20 -2.79
N ASP A 41 -4.06 -0.01 -3.33
CA ASP A 41 -5.35 -0.40 -3.88
C ASP A 41 -6.14 -0.90 -2.66
N PRO A 42 -6.83 -0.03 -1.89
CA PRO A 42 -7.80 -0.54 -0.96
C PRO A 42 -8.78 -1.34 -1.79
N MET A 43 -9.06 -2.57 -1.35
CA MET A 43 -10.14 -3.36 -1.93
C MET A 43 -11.34 -2.44 -2.13
N SER A 44 -11.87 -2.41 -3.34
CA SER A 44 -13.12 -1.74 -3.58
C SER A 44 -14.17 -2.30 -2.62
N ARG A 45 -15.19 -1.51 -2.31
CA ARG A 45 -16.28 -1.96 -1.44
C ARG A 45 -16.88 -3.28 -1.92
N GLU A 46 -16.98 -3.49 -3.23
CA GLU A 46 -17.47 -4.76 -3.80
C GLU A 46 -16.53 -5.93 -3.53
N GLU A 47 -15.22 -5.77 -3.73
CA GLU A 47 -14.24 -6.82 -3.44
C GLU A 47 -14.20 -7.16 -1.95
N ALA A 48 -14.28 -6.16 -1.07
CA ALA A 48 -14.36 -6.36 0.38
C ALA A 48 -15.65 -7.11 0.78
N LEU A 49 -16.77 -6.82 0.12
CA LEU A 49 -18.03 -7.52 0.34
C LEU A 49 -18.01 -8.94 -0.21
N ALA A 50 -17.30 -9.19 -1.32
CA ALA A 50 -17.12 -10.52 -1.91
C ALA A 50 -16.24 -11.42 -1.03
N MET A 51 -15.31 -10.85 -0.26
CA MET A 51 -14.50 -11.57 0.71
C MET A 51 -15.22 -11.93 2.01
N ARG A 52 -16.50 -11.57 2.16
CA ARG A 52 -17.28 -11.93 3.35
C ARG A 52 -17.45 -13.45 3.42
N GLY A 53 -16.90 -14.07 4.46
CA GLY A 53 -16.86 -15.54 4.60
C GLY A 53 -15.61 -16.21 4.03
N ALA A 54 -14.59 -15.44 3.63
CA ALA A 54 -13.32 -15.97 3.12
C ALA A 54 -12.43 -16.66 4.18
N HIS A 55 -12.82 -16.64 5.48
CA HIS A 55 -12.02 -17.16 6.58
C HIS A 55 -10.54 -16.70 6.52
N ALA A 56 -10.32 -15.43 6.20
CA ALA A 56 -8.99 -14.87 5.93
C ALA A 56 -8.11 -14.70 7.17
N ILE A 57 -8.68 -14.89 8.35
CA ILE A 57 -7.96 -15.06 9.61
C ILE A 57 -7.77 -16.55 9.85
N ALA A 58 -6.54 -16.94 10.19
CA ALA A 58 -6.25 -18.26 10.75
C ALA A 58 -6.86 -18.39 12.16
N ASP A 59 -6.32 -19.26 13.01
CA ASP A 59 -6.82 -19.40 14.38
C ASP A 59 -6.83 -18.07 15.11
N LEU A 60 -7.97 -17.75 15.73
CA LEU A 60 -8.09 -16.57 16.59
C LEU A 60 -7.10 -16.71 17.75
N PRO A 61 -6.27 -15.70 18.03
CA PRO A 61 -5.42 -15.72 19.21
C PRO A 61 -6.31 -15.79 20.47
N SER A 62 -5.78 -16.42 21.52
CA SER A 62 -6.43 -16.43 22.82
C SER A 62 -6.60 -15.01 23.34
N ASP A 63 -7.74 -14.76 23.98
CA ASP A 63 -8.01 -13.50 24.66
C ASP A 63 -7.14 -13.45 25.94
N GLU A 64 -6.00 -12.75 25.86
CA GLU A 64 -5.07 -12.58 26.97
C GLU A 64 -5.29 -11.21 27.64
N PRO A 65 -5.43 -11.17 28.98
CA PRO A 65 -5.57 -9.90 29.69
C PRO A 65 -4.28 -9.06 29.55
N PRO A 66 -4.39 -7.73 29.71
CA PRO A 66 -3.23 -6.84 29.74
C PRO A 66 -2.17 -7.31 30.75
N ALA A 67 -0.89 -7.28 30.35
CA ALA A 67 0.21 -7.82 31.14
C ALA A 67 0.48 -7.05 32.46
N ASP A 68 -0.22 -5.94 32.69
CA ASP A 68 -0.02 -5.00 33.80
C ASP A 68 -1.07 -5.12 34.92
N VAL A 69 -1.99 -6.08 34.86
CA VAL A 69 -2.90 -6.40 35.97
C VAL A 69 -2.33 -7.53 36.84
N ALA A 70 -1.38 -7.20 37.72
CA ALA A 70 -0.88 -8.08 38.79
C ALA A 70 -0.88 -7.35 40.15
#